data_AF-C0E236-F1
#
_entry.id   AF-C0E236-F1
#
_cell.length_a   1.000
_cell.length_b   1.000
_cell.length_c   1.000
_cell.angle_alpha   90.00
_cell.angle_beta   90.00
_cell.angle_gamma   90.00
#
_symmetry.space_group_name_H-M   'P 1'
#
loop_
_entity.id
_entity.type
_entity.pdbx_description
1 polymer ?
#
loop_
_entity_poly.entity_id
_entity_poly.type
_entity_poly.pdbx_seq_one_letter_code
_entity_poly.pdbx_strand_id
1 'polypeptide(L)' 'MSRYMSTREAAEYLRISTRTLQRYAREGRLSRIRLSRQKILYIRAEVEELVERNTYRI' A
#
# COMPACT_ATOMS: atom_id res chain seq x y z
N MET A 1 10.97 -11.27 -7.31
CA MET A 1 10.03 -10.13 -7.12
C MET A 1 10.63 -9.11 -6.15
N SER A 2 10.37 -7.82 -6.32
CA SER A 2 10.85 -6.77 -5.39
C SER A 2 10.09 -6.82 -4.06
N ARG A 3 10.79 -6.69 -2.93
CA ARG A 3 10.23 -6.66 -1.56
C ARG A 3 9.33 -5.45 -1.28
N TYR A 4 9.43 -4.42 -2.12
CA TYR A 4 8.71 -3.16 -1.96
C TYR A 4 7.93 -2.79 -3.22
N MET A 5 6.84 -2.05 -3.02
CA MET A 5 6.03 -1.43 -4.06
C MET A 5 6.11 0.09 -3.95
N SER A 6 6.15 0.79 -5.08
CA SER A 6 5.89 2.22 -5.15
C SER A 6 4.42 2.53 -4.85
N THR A 7 4.11 3.83 -4.70
CA THR A 7 2.72 4.26 -4.47
C THR A 7 1.80 3.91 -5.64
N ARG A 8 2.30 3.95 -6.89
CA ARG A 8 1.48 3.59 -8.06
C ARG A 8 1.23 2.08 -8.09
N GLU A 9 2.27 1.27 -7.98
CA GLU A 9 2.16 -0.19 -8.00
C GLU A 9 1.23 -0.71 -6.89
N ALA A 10 1.37 -0.22 -5.64
CA ALA A 10 0.52 -0.64 -4.53
C ALA A 10 -0.94 -0.19 -4.71
N ALA A 11 -1.17 1.01 -5.28
CA ALA A 11 -2.52 1.50 -5.53
C ALA A 11 -3.23 0.71 -6.64
N GLU A 12 -2.50 0.40 -7.72
CA GLU A 12 -2.97 -0.45 -8.81
C GLU A 12 -3.29 -1.87 -8.32
N TYR A 13 -2.41 -2.45 -7.50
CA TYR A 13 -2.62 -3.78 -6.93
C TYR A 13 -3.88 -3.85 -6.05
N LEU A 14 -4.06 -2.85 -5.19
CA LEU A 14 -5.24 -2.74 -4.30
C LEU A 14 -6.50 -2.23 -5.01
N ARG A 15 -6.41 -1.80 -6.27
CA ARG A 15 -7.49 -1.13 -7.02
C ARG A 15 -8.10 0.08 -6.28
N ILE A 16 -7.25 0.88 -5.64
CA ILE A 16 -7.65 2.11 -4.94
C ILE A 16 -6.89 3.32 -5.49
N SER A 17 -7.38 4.53 -5.17
CA SER A 17 -6.62 5.74 -5.49
C SER A 17 -5.32 5.82 -4.67
N THR A 18 -4.28 6.44 -5.23
CA THR A 18 -3.03 6.75 -4.50
C THR A 18 -3.29 7.60 -3.25
N ARG A 19 -4.32 8.45 -3.27
CA ARG A 19 -4.78 9.24 -2.12
C ARG A 19 -5.33 8.35 -1.01
N THR A 20 -6.14 7.35 -1.35
CA THR A 20 -6.69 6.38 -0.39
C THR A 20 -5.56 5.56 0.23
N LEU A 21 -4.61 5.07 -0.59
CA LEU A 21 -3.44 4.34 -0.11
C LEU A 21 -2.61 5.16 0.88
N GLN A 22 -2.32 6.43 0.55
CA GLN A 22 -1.60 7.32 1.45
C GLN A 22 -2.36 7.62 2.74
N ARG A 23 -3.71 7.70 2.67
CA ARG A 23 -4.56 7.85 3.85
C ARG A 23 -4.46 6.62 4.75
N TYR A 24 -4.58 5.42 4.20
CA TYR A 24 -4.43 4.17 4.95
C TYR A 24 -3.09 4.07 5.66
N ALA A 25 -1.99 4.46 5.00
CA ALA A 25 -0.69 4.52 5.64
C ALA A 25 -0.59 5.59 6.73
N ARG A 26 -1.25 6.75 6.57
CA ARG A 26 -1.34 7.77 7.64
C ARG A 26 -2.17 7.30 8.83
N GLU A 27 -3.17 6.46 8.59
CA GLU A 27 -4.03 5.83 9.60
C GLU A 27 -3.38 4.60 10.26
N GLY A 28 -2.15 4.24 9.87
CA GLY A 28 -1.42 3.09 10.44
C GLY A 28 -1.88 1.73 9.91
N ARG A 29 -2.68 1.69 8.83
CA ARG A 29 -3.18 0.44 8.23
C ARG A 29 -2.17 -0.27 7.33
N LEU A 30 -1.12 0.44 6.91
CA LEU A 30 -0.02 -0.03 6.07
C LEU A 30 1.28 0.66 6.48
N SER A 31 2.38 -0.09 6.54
CA SER A 31 3.70 0.51 6.75
C SER A 31 4.17 1.25 5.50
N ARG A 32 4.92 2.32 5.72
CA ARG A 32 5.45 3.16 4.65
C ARG A 32 6.89 3.56 4.91
N ILE A 33 7.75 3.34 3.94
CA ILE A 33 9.13 3.80 3.93
C ILE A 33 9.21 5.04 3.05
N ARG A 34 9.59 6.18 3.65
CA ARG A 34 9.75 7.44 2.94
C ARG A 34 11.23 7.65 2.59
N LEU A 35 11.56 7.51 1.30
CA LEU A 35 12.93 7.74 0.81
C LEU A 35 13.19 9.21 0.49
N SER A 36 12.14 9.96 0.11
CA SER A 36 12.22 11.41 -0.10
C SER A 36 10.84 12.05 0.06
N ARG A 37 10.73 13.36 -0.20
CA ARG A 37 9.43 14.04 -0.22
C ARG A 37 8.48 13.46 -1.27
N GLN A 38 9.00 12.94 -2.38
CA GLN A 38 8.20 12.45 -3.51
C GLN A 38 8.25 10.91 -3.67
N LYS A 39 9.23 10.24 -3.05
CA LYS A 39 9.42 8.80 -3.19
C LYS A 39 9.02 8.07 -1.91
N ILE A 40 7.96 7.29 -2.04
CA ILE A 40 7.35 6.49 -0.99
C ILE A 40 7.30 5.03 -1.46
N LEU A 41 7.70 4.12 -0.57
CA LEU A 41 7.61 2.68 -0.75
C LEU A 41 6.70 2.03 0.31
N TYR A 42 6.08 0.93 -0.07
CA TYR A 42 5.24 0.07 0.75
C TYR A 42 5.80 -1.34 0.77
N ILE A 43 5.61 -2.06 1.87
CA ILE A 43 6.04 -3.46 1.99
C ILE A 43 5.07 -4.31 1.17
N ARG A 44 5.58 -5.08 0.21
CA ARG A 44 4.77 -5.92 -0.68
C ARG A 44 3.83 -6.84 0.10
N ALA A 45 4.38 -7.57 1.08
CA ALA A 45 3.62 -8.54 1.88
C ALA A 45 2.42 -7.91 2.61
N GLU A 46 2.58 -6.71 3.18
CA GLU A 46 1.47 -6.02 3.87
C GLU A 46 0.39 -5.54 2.88
N VAL A 47 0.80 -5.10 1.68
CA VAL A 47 -0.14 -4.72 0.62
C VAL A 47 -0.96 -5.93 0.16
N GLU A 48 -0.31 -7.08 0.01
CA GLU A 48 -0.95 -8.36 -0.36
C GLU A 48 -1.91 -8.83 0.76
N GLU A 49 -1.48 -8.81 2.03
CA GLU A 49 -2.36 -9.12 3.18
C GLU A 49 -3.60 -8.21 3.27
N LEU A 50 -3.45 -6.93 2.91
CA LEU A 50 -4.57 -5.99 2.98
C LEU A 50 -5.68 -6.34 1.97
N VAL A 51 -5.34 -6.95 0.83
CA VAL A 51 -6.34 -7.47 -0.11
C VAL A 51 -7.15 -8.57 0.56
N GLU A 52 -6.46 -9.58 1.11
CA GLU A 52 -7.11 -10.72 1.74
C GLU A 52 -8.07 -10.28 2.85
N ARG A 53 -7.64 -9.37 3.74
CA ARG A 53 -8.49 -8.84 4.82
C ARG A 53 -9.76 -8.13 4.35
N ASN A 54 -9.77 -7.54 3.15
CA ASN A 54 -10.94 -6.85 2.61
C ASN A 54 -11.79 -7.74 1.67
N THR A 55 -11.20 -8.77 1.07
CA THR A 55 -11.91 -9.68 0.16
C THR A 55 -12.77 -10.71 0.89
N TYR A 56 -12.39 -11.15 2.10
CA TYR A 56 -13.17 -12.13 2.89
C TYR A 56 -14.28 -11.51 3.76
N ARG A 57 -14.82 -10.35 3.38
CA ARG A 57 -15.92 -9.66 4.10
C ARG A 57 -17.29 -9.82 3.44
N ILE A 58 -17.47 -10.82 2.58
CA ILE A 58 -18.72 -11.09 1.85
C ILE A 58 -19.19 -12.50 2.14
#